data_AF-A0AAV0ITI2-F1
#
_entry.id   AF-A0AAV0ITI2-F1
#
_cell.length_a   1.000
_cell.length_b   1.000
_cell.length_c   1.000
_cell.angle_alpha   90.00
_cell.angle_beta   90.00
_cell.angle_gamma   90.00
#
_symmetry.space_group_name_H-M   'P 1'
#
loop_
_entity.id
_entity.type
_entity.pdbx_description
1 polymer ?
#
loop_
_entity_poly.entity_id
_entity_poly.type
_entity_poly.pdbx_seq_one_letter_code
_entity_poly.pdbx_strand_id
1 'polypeptide(L)'
;MIQNHLSLILGNRLGESSAVAEISKLRVGQVYAASVMYGYFLKRVDQRFQLEKTMKVLLNHQQDALEHDVKTSGTDGSYEAVESHPEAAPSGWAGGISPGGFGSGIKPSRLRSYVMGFDGETLQSYATIRSKEAVTLIEKHTEALFGRPEIMITPEGTTDTSKDEVVKISFAGLKRLVLEAVTFGSFLWDAEGYVDSRYRLVMN
;
A
#
# COMPACT_ATOMS: atom_id res chain seq x y z
N MET A 1 -3.69 5.68 -0.23
CA MET A 1 -4.05 4.27 0.00
C MET A 1 -4.39 4.04 1.47
N ILE A 2 -3.47 4.20 2.42
CA ILE A 2 -3.74 4.05 3.87
C ILE A 2 -4.89 4.95 4.38
N GLN A 3 -4.94 6.22 3.96
CA GLN A 3 -6.05 7.11 4.31
C GLN A 3 -7.40 6.58 3.84
N ASN A 4 -7.47 5.95 2.66
CA ASN A 4 -8.71 5.35 2.16
C ASN A 4 -9.11 4.14 3.03
N HIS A 5 -8.15 3.30 3.43
CA HIS A 5 -8.39 2.19 4.35
C HIS A 5 -8.94 2.66 5.70
N LEU A 6 -8.35 3.73 6.26
CA LEU A 6 -8.85 4.37 7.48
C LEU A 6 -10.26 4.94 7.31
N SER A 7 -10.54 5.61 6.18
CA SER A 7 -11.88 6.14 5.90
C SER A 7 -12.93 5.03 5.73
N LEU A 8 -12.56 3.88 5.18
CA LEU A 8 -13.47 2.73 5.06
C LEU A 8 -13.81 2.13 6.43
N ILE A 9 -12.85 2.06 7.34
CA ILE A 9 -13.03 1.48 8.68
C ILE A 9 -13.73 2.46 9.63
N LEU A 10 -13.32 3.73 9.62
CA LEU A 10 -13.77 4.76 10.56
C LEU A 10 -14.98 5.57 10.04
N GLY A 11 -15.29 5.46 8.75
CA GLY A 11 -16.35 6.22 8.09
C GLY A 11 -16.14 7.74 8.21
N ASN A 12 -17.24 8.48 8.35
CA ASN A 12 -17.21 9.94 8.56
C ASN A 12 -16.63 10.38 9.92
N ARG A 13 -16.31 9.44 10.82
CA ARG A 13 -15.89 9.74 12.20
C ARG A 13 -14.39 9.94 12.36
N LEU A 14 -13.65 10.04 11.25
CA LEU A 14 -12.20 10.26 11.23
C LEU A 14 -11.76 11.54 11.97
N GLY A 15 -12.66 12.52 12.13
CA GLY A 15 -12.45 13.75 12.90
C GLY A 15 -12.91 13.72 14.36
N GLU A 16 -13.76 12.77 14.76
CA GLU A 16 -14.36 12.68 16.11
C GLU A 16 -13.45 11.91 17.08
N SER A 17 -12.26 12.45 17.37
CA SER A 17 -11.20 11.72 18.09
C SER A 17 -11.57 11.30 19.53
N SER A 18 -12.43 12.04 20.22
CA SER A 18 -12.85 11.77 21.60
C SER A 18 -14.08 10.87 21.72
N ALA A 19 -14.82 10.65 20.63
CA ALA A 19 -16.01 9.81 20.67
C ALA A 19 -15.60 8.33 20.86
N VAL A 20 -16.35 7.65 21.72
CA VAL A 20 -16.15 6.24 22.05
C VAL A 20 -17.19 5.41 21.32
N ALA A 21 -16.72 4.35 20.66
CA ALA A 21 -17.57 3.34 20.06
C ALA A 21 -17.58 2.09 20.95
N GLU A 22 -18.77 1.49 21.07
CA GLU A 22 -18.94 0.14 21.59
C GLU A 22 -18.90 -0.82 20.41
N ILE A 23 -17.86 -1.65 20.37
CA ILE A 23 -17.61 -2.58 19.26
C ILE A 23 -17.31 -3.95 19.87
N SER A 24 -17.85 -4.99 19.25
CA SER A 24 -17.60 -6.36 19.68
C SER A 24 -16.13 -6.75 19.47
N LYS A 25 -15.57 -7.55 20.37
CA LYS A 25 -14.15 -7.93 20.35
C LYS A 25 -13.80 -8.72 19.09
N LEU A 26 -14.70 -9.61 18.66
CA LEU A 26 -14.61 -10.29 17.37
C LEU A 26 -14.46 -9.29 16.21
N ARG A 27 -15.31 -8.24 16.18
CA ARG A 27 -15.30 -7.24 15.11
C ARG A 27 -14.01 -6.42 15.11
N VAL A 28 -13.50 -6.05 16.29
CA VAL A 28 -12.21 -5.34 16.38
C VAL A 28 -11.07 -6.25 15.91
N GLY A 29 -11.07 -7.53 16.29
CA GLY A 29 -10.10 -8.52 15.83
C GLY A 29 -10.13 -8.75 14.32
N GLN A 30 -11.32 -8.82 13.72
CA GLN A 30 -11.48 -8.89 12.25
C GLN A 30 -10.90 -7.67 11.54
N VAL A 31 -11.21 -6.47 12.05
CA VAL A 31 -10.67 -5.21 11.51
C VAL A 31 -9.14 -5.18 11.63
N TYR A 32 -8.61 -5.66 12.75
CA TYR A 32 -7.18 -5.78 12.98
C TYR A 32 -6.52 -6.70 11.95
N ALA A 33 -6.94 -7.97 11.88
CA ALA A 33 -6.38 -8.95 10.95
C ALA A 33 -6.50 -8.50 9.48
N ALA A 34 -7.65 -7.93 9.08
CA ALA A 34 -7.84 -7.37 7.74
C ALA A 34 -6.88 -6.21 7.47
N SER A 35 -6.58 -5.38 8.46
CA SER A 35 -5.63 -4.27 8.34
C SER A 35 -4.19 -4.75 8.25
N VAL A 36 -3.83 -5.84 8.94
CA VAL A 36 -2.53 -6.51 8.76
C VAL A 36 -2.37 -7.03 7.34
N MET A 37 -3.37 -7.76 6.83
CA MET A 37 -3.36 -8.25 5.44
C MET A 37 -3.28 -7.10 4.43
N TYR A 38 -3.99 -5.99 4.67
CA TYR A 38 -3.92 -4.79 3.84
C TYR A 38 -2.52 -4.17 3.83
N GLY A 39 -1.88 -4.06 5.01
CA GLY A 39 -0.53 -3.52 5.14
C GLY A 39 0.53 -4.36 4.43
N TYR A 40 0.39 -5.69 4.50
CA TYR A 40 1.22 -6.65 3.78
C TYR A 40 1.06 -6.48 2.26
N PHE A 41 -0.17 -6.52 1.77
CA PHE A 41 -0.51 -6.32 0.37
C PHE A 41 0.05 -5.00 -0.17
N LEU A 42 -0.21 -3.90 0.55
CA LEU A 42 0.16 -2.56 0.10
C LEU A 42 1.67 -2.41 -0.02
N LYS A 43 2.43 -2.96 0.93
CA LYS A 43 3.90 -2.93 0.88
C LYS A 43 4.45 -3.68 -0.32
N ARG A 44 3.92 -4.88 -0.57
CA ARG A 44 4.30 -5.71 -1.72
C ARG A 44 4.06 -5.00 -3.05
N VAL A 45 2.86 -4.42 -3.21
CA VAL A 45 2.50 -3.68 -4.42
C VAL A 45 3.37 -2.44 -4.57
N ASP A 46 3.59 -1.66 -3.51
CA ASP A 46 4.41 -0.45 -3.59
C ASP A 46 5.83 -0.78 -4.03
N GLN A 47 6.47 -1.81 -3.46
CA GLN A 47 7.80 -2.24 -3.89
C GLN A 47 7.83 -2.65 -5.37
N ARG A 48 6.83 -3.40 -5.85
CA ARG A 48 6.73 -3.73 -7.28
C ARG A 48 6.57 -2.48 -8.13
N PHE A 49 5.70 -1.56 -7.73
CA PHE A 49 5.45 -0.31 -8.43
C PHE A 49 6.71 0.56 -8.53
N GLN A 50 7.47 0.69 -7.44
CA GLN A 50 8.74 1.42 -7.45
C GLN A 50 9.78 0.73 -8.35
N LEU A 51 9.85 -0.60 -8.33
CA LEU A 51 10.74 -1.37 -9.20
C LEU A 51 10.42 -1.13 -10.68
N GLU A 52 9.15 -1.25 -11.08
CA GLU A 52 8.72 -1.00 -12.46
C GLU A 52 8.98 0.44 -12.90
N LYS A 53 8.71 1.40 -12.03
CA LYS A 53 9.00 2.81 -12.28
C LYS A 53 10.48 3.04 -12.53
N THR A 54 11.34 2.41 -11.71
CA THR A 54 12.81 2.54 -11.81
C THR A 54 13.32 1.88 -13.09
N MET A 55 12.83 0.68 -13.41
CA MET A 55 13.19 -0.03 -14.65
C MET A 55 12.80 0.77 -15.90
N LYS A 56 11.61 1.37 -15.95
CA LYS A 56 11.19 2.23 -17.06
C LYS A 56 12.10 3.44 -17.22
N VAL A 57 12.51 4.06 -16.13
CA VAL A 57 13.47 5.18 -16.16
C VAL A 57 14.82 4.72 -16.73
N LEU A 58 15.33 3.56 -16.30
CA LEU A 58 16.60 3.02 -16.81
C LEU A 58 16.55 2.69 -18.31
N LEU A 59 15.46 2.08 -18.78
CA LEU A 59 15.27 1.76 -20.20
C LEU A 59 15.20 3.01 -21.06
N ASN A 60 14.49 4.06 -20.61
CA ASN A 60 14.43 5.32 -21.32
C ASN A 60 15.82 5.99 -21.42
N HIS A 61 16.64 5.97 -20.36
CA HIS A 61 18.01 6.50 -20.41
C HIS A 61 18.92 5.72 -21.37
N GLN A 62 18.71 4.40 -21.51
CA GLN A 62 19.45 3.60 -22.49
C GLN A 62 19.02 3.90 -23.93
N GLN A 63 17.73 4.15 -24.17
CA GLN A 63 17.24 4.58 -25.48
C GLN A 63 17.76 5.98 -25.84
N ASP A 64 17.73 6.94 -24.91
CA ASP A 64 18.29 8.28 -25.14
C ASP A 64 19.81 8.23 -25.42
N ALA A 65 20.54 7.33 -24.75
CA ALA A 65 21.98 7.13 -25.00
C ALA A 65 22.27 6.47 -26.37
N LEU A 66 21.42 5.55 -26.83
CA LEU A 66 21.54 4.90 -28.15
C LEU A 66 21.12 5.83 -29.29
N GLU A 67 20.17 6.74 -29.06
CA GLU A 67 19.76 7.76 -30.05
C GLU A 67 20.82 8.86 -30.22
N HIS A 68 21.65 9.12 -29.20
CA HIS A 68 22.73 10.09 -29.28
C HIS A 68 24.01 9.56 -29.95
N ASP A 69 24.18 8.23 -30.04
CA ASP A 69 25.37 7.59 -30.66
C ASP A 69 25.18 7.32 -32.16
N VAL A 70 23.94 7.36 -32.67
CA VAL A 70 23.63 7.20 -34.11
C VAL A 70 23.79 8.51 -34.90
N LYS A 71 24.05 9.65 -34.24
CA LYS A 71 24.24 10.96 -34.91
C LYS A 71 25.70 11.42 -35.06
N THR A 72 26.67 10.63 -34.61
CA THR A 72 28.11 10.94 -34.67
C THR A 72 28.88 10.01 -35.63
N SER A 73 28.33 9.76 -36.82
CA SER A 73 29.12 9.23 -37.94
C SER A 73 28.56 9.73 -39.26
N GLY A 74 29.04 10.90 -39.68
CA GLY A 74 28.67 11.47 -40.97
C GLY A 74 29.09 12.92 -41.14
N THR A 75 30.23 13.09 -41.81
CA THR A 75 30.68 14.27 -42.58
C THR A 75 31.60 15.27 -41.87
N ASP A 76 32.84 15.20 -42.31
CA ASP A 76 33.96 16.10 -42.10
C ASP A 76 33.76 17.42 -42.88
N GLY A 77 34.19 18.56 -42.33
CA GLY A 77 34.47 19.77 -43.12
C GLY A 77 33.99 21.15 -42.63
N SER A 78 34.90 21.88 -41.98
CA SER A 78 35.16 23.34 -42.03
C SER A 78 34.42 24.37 -41.13
N TYR A 79 35.26 25.01 -40.30
CA TYR A 79 35.31 26.32 -39.61
C TYR A 79 34.14 27.35 -39.71
N GLU A 80 33.71 27.91 -38.57
CA GLU A 80 34.02 29.29 -38.09
C GLU A 80 33.30 29.58 -36.77
N ALA A 81 33.94 30.38 -35.94
CA ALA A 81 33.58 30.69 -34.56
C ALA A 81 32.79 32.00 -34.46
N VAL A 82 31.70 32.05 -33.68
CA VAL A 82 31.34 33.23 -32.87
C VAL A 82 30.58 32.78 -31.62
N GLU A 83 31.06 33.29 -30.49
CA GLU A 83 30.64 33.12 -29.11
C GLU A 83 29.47 34.06 -28.76
N SER A 84 28.43 33.60 -28.05
CA SER A 84 27.53 34.45 -27.24
C SER A 84 26.81 33.64 -26.15
N HIS A 85 27.27 33.85 -24.92
CA HIS A 85 26.73 33.68 -23.56
C HIS A 85 25.25 33.36 -23.24
N PRO A 86 24.96 32.94 -21.98
CA PRO A 86 23.81 32.11 -21.59
C PRO A 86 22.63 32.92 -21.05
N GLU A 87 21.41 32.49 -21.34
CA GLU A 87 20.22 32.91 -20.60
C GLU A 87 19.52 31.73 -19.92
N ALA A 88 19.26 31.95 -18.64
CA ALA A 88 18.58 31.07 -17.73
C ALA A 88 17.09 30.91 -18.09
N ALA A 89 16.61 29.67 -18.09
CA ALA A 89 15.22 29.36 -17.79
C ALA A 89 15.12 27.95 -17.20
N PRO A 90 14.79 27.78 -15.90
CA PRO A 90 14.27 26.52 -15.41
C PRO A 90 12.80 26.45 -15.87
N SER A 91 12.49 25.61 -16.85
CA SER A 91 11.11 25.31 -17.21
C SER A 91 10.46 24.57 -16.05
N GLY A 92 9.79 25.37 -15.22
CA GLY A 92 9.13 24.99 -14.01
C GLY A 92 8.03 23.96 -14.24
N TRP A 93 7.81 23.19 -13.19
CA TRP A 93 6.59 22.45 -12.92
C TRP A 93 5.35 23.27 -13.28
N ALA A 94 4.68 22.92 -14.36
CA ALA A 94 3.35 23.39 -14.66
C ALA A 94 2.35 22.66 -13.73
N GLY A 95 2.22 23.20 -12.52
CA GLY A 95 1.07 22.99 -11.66
C GLY A 95 -0.15 23.66 -12.27
N GLY A 96 -1.04 22.86 -12.88
CA GLY A 96 -2.37 23.31 -13.25
C GLY A 96 -3.29 23.29 -12.02
N ILE A 97 -3.50 24.46 -11.41
CA ILE A 97 -4.54 24.70 -10.41
C ILE A 97 -5.75 25.28 -11.16
N SER A 98 -6.79 24.48 -11.34
CA SER A 98 -8.12 24.99 -11.72
C SER A 98 -8.90 25.35 -10.45
N PRO A 99 -9.53 26.53 -10.36
CA PRO A 99 -10.35 26.94 -9.22
C PRO A 99 -11.82 26.53 -9.43
N GLY A 100 -12.40 25.85 -8.44
CA GLY A 100 -13.85 25.71 -8.31
C GLY A 100 -14.35 24.26 -8.24
N GLY A 101 -14.86 23.87 -7.06
CA GLY A 101 -15.69 22.66 -6.91
C GLY A 101 -15.36 21.86 -5.65
N PHE A 102 -16.08 22.16 -4.56
CA PHE A 102 -16.06 21.39 -3.32
C PHE A 102 -16.52 19.94 -3.57
N GLY A 103 -15.56 19.02 -3.54
CA GLY A 103 -15.78 17.58 -3.46
C GLY A 103 -14.41 16.96 -3.22
N SER A 104 -14.24 16.28 -2.07
CA SER A 104 -13.00 15.57 -1.73
C SER A 104 -12.83 14.34 -2.62
N GLY A 105 -12.65 14.55 -3.92
CA GLY A 105 -12.17 13.56 -4.87
C GLY A 105 -10.67 13.49 -4.71
N ILE A 106 -10.19 12.70 -3.75
CA ILE A 106 -8.77 12.35 -3.68
C ILE A 106 -8.40 11.77 -5.04
N LYS A 107 -7.72 12.57 -5.89
CA LYS A 107 -7.24 12.13 -7.19
C LYS A 107 -6.52 10.80 -6.96
N PRO A 108 -6.87 9.73 -7.69
CA PRO A 108 -6.23 8.45 -7.46
C PRO A 108 -4.72 8.62 -7.60
N SER A 109 -4.00 8.33 -6.52
CA SER A 109 -2.53 8.33 -6.55
C SER A 109 -2.06 7.38 -7.66
N ARG A 110 -0.90 7.62 -8.26
CA ARG A 110 -0.34 6.73 -9.31
C ARG A 110 -0.32 5.26 -8.88
N LEU A 111 0.01 4.99 -7.62
CA LEU A 111 -0.05 3.66 -7.01
C LEU A 111 -1.48 3.06 -6.98
N ARG A 112 -2.50 3.90 -6.75
CA ARG A 112 -3.91 3.47 -6.77
C ARG A 112 -4.34 3.10 -8.18
N SER A 113 -3.98 3.91 -9.18
CA SER A 113 -4.26 3.60 -10.59
C SER A 113 -3.55 2.31 -11.02
N TYR A 114 -2.31 2.10 -10.54
CA TYR A 114 -1.55 0.87 -10.78
C TYR A 114 -2.26 -0.37 -10.23
N VAL A 115 -2.70 -0.33 -8.96
CA VAL A 115 -3.48 -1.43 -8.34
C VAL A 115 -4.79 -1.69 -9.07
N MET A 116 -5.50 -0.64 -9.47
CA MET A 116 -6.77 -0.75 -10.18
C MET A 116 -6.62 -1.35 -11.59
N GLY A 117 -5.40 -1.42 -12.12
CA GLY A 117 -5.12 -2.06 -13.40
C GLY A 117 -4.88 -3.57 -13.28
N PHE A 118 -4.82 -4.14 -12.08
CA PHE A 118 -4.64 -5.58 -11.88
C PHE A 118 -5.91 -6.36 -12.20
N ASP A 119 -5.76 -7.53 -12.81
CA ASP A 119 -6.78 -8.55 -12.85
C ASP A 119 -6.97 -9.21 -11.46
N GLY A 120 -8.05 -9.97 -11.31
CA GLY A 120 -8.41 -10.60 -10.04
C GLY A 120 -7.36 -11.61 -9.53
N GLU A 121 -6.73 -12.36 -10.42
CA GLU A 121 -5.71 -13.36 -10.05
C GLU A 121 -4.44 -12.68 -9.56
N THR A 122 -4.01 -11.63 -10.27
CA THR A 122 -2.89 -10.79 -9.83
C THR A 122 -3.20 -10.19 -8.47
N LEU A 123 -4.37 -9.55 -8.29
CA LEU A 123 -4.73 -8.92 -7.01
C LEU A 123 -4.72 -9.93 -5.86
N GLN A 124 -5.29 -11.12 -6.08
CA GLN A 124 -5.28 -12.21 -5.11
C GLN A 124 -3.85 -12.67 -4.79
N SER A 125 -3.02 -12.91 -5.81
CA SER A 125 -1.62 -13.29 -5.63
C SER A 125 -0.86 -12.30 -4.76
N TYR A 126 -1.10 -10.99 -4.94
CA TYR A 126 -0.51 -9.94 -4.11
C TYR A 126 -1.06 -9.89 -2.69
N ALA A 127 -2.33 -10.23 -2.50
CA ALA A 127 -2.99 -10.25 -1.19
C ALA A 127 -2.65 -11.49 -0.35
N THR A 128 -2.26 -12.60 -0.99
CA THR A 128 -1.89 -13.84 -0.29
C THR A 128 -0.58 -13.71 0.49
N ILE A 129 -0.62 -14.11 1.77
CA ILE A 129 0.55 -14.24 2.64
C ILE A 129 1.39 -15.45 2.20
N ARG A 130 2.72 -15.28 2.08
CA ARG A 130 3.59 -16.29 1.47
C ARG A 130 3.95 -17.43 2.41
N SER A 131 4.16 -17.15 3.69
CA SER A 131 4.65 -18.14 4.66
C SER A 131 3.59 -18.58 5.67
N LYS A 132 3.71 -19.83 6.15
CA LYS A 132 2.88 -20.35 7.25
C LYS A 132 3.16 -19.63 8.56
N GLU A 133 4.41 -19.22 8.74
CA GLU A 133 4.90 -18.52 9.91
C GLU A 133 4.22 -17.15 10.02
N ALA A 134 4.13 -16.38 8.93
CA ALA A 134 3.43 -15.10 8.93
C ALA A 134 1.93 -15.26 9.20
N VAL A 135 1.26 -16.24 8.58
CA VAL A 135 -0.16 -16.54 8.86
C VAL A 135 -0.35 -16.86 10.35
N THR A 136 0.47 -17.76 10.89
CA THR A 136 0.42 -18.16 12.31
C THR A 136 0.68 -16.96 13.23
N LEU A 137 1.59 -16.06 12.85
CA LEU A 137 1.90 -14.88 13.65
C LEU A 137 0.73 -13.89 13.66
N ILE A 138 0.05 -13.68 12.53
CA ILE A 138 -1.17 -12.86 12.45
C ILE A 138 -2.25 -13.45 13.36
N GLU A 139 -2.48 -14.76 13.30
CA GLU A 139 -3.45 -15.46 14.14
C GLU A 139 -3.12 -15.30 15.63
N LYS A 140 -1.89 -15.64 16.04
CA LYS A 140 -1.45 -15.56 17.44
C LYS A 140 -1.45 -14.13 17.96
N HIS A 141 -1.07 -13.14 17.16
CA HIS A 141 -1.07 -11.75 17.59
C HIS A 141 -2.50 -11.22 17.75
N THR A 142 -3.39 -11.56 16.83
CA THR A 142 -4.81 -11.21 16.92
C THR A 142 -5.46 -11.89 18.14
N GLU A 143 -5.15 -13.17 18.37
CA GLU A 143 -5.59 -13.93 19.56
C GLU A 143 -5.07 -13.31 20.86
N ALA A 144 -3.82 -12.86 20.90
CA ALA A 144 -3.25 -12.24 22.10
C ALA A 144 -3.93 -10.90 22.44
N LEU A 145 -4.33 -10.12 21.43
CA LEU A 145 -4.99 -8.82 21.62
C LEU A 145 -6.49 -8.94 21.93
N PHE A 146 -7.18 -9.87 21.26
CA PHE A 146 -8.64 -9.95 21.23
C PHE A 146 -9.20 -11.28 21.75
N GLY A 147 -8.35 -12.18 22.21
CA GLY A 147 -8.74 -13.53 22.64
C GLY A 147 -9.03 -14.45 21.47
N ARG A 148 -9.27 -15.73 21.77
CA ARG A 148 -9.71 -16.71 20.78
C ARG A 148 -11.15 -16.39 20.39
N PRO A 149 -11.46 -16.27 19.08
CA PRO A 149 -12.83 -16.12 18.64
C PRO A 149 -13.56 -17.46 18.87
N GLU A 150 -14.43 -17.54 19.88
CA GLU A 150 -15.35 -18.67 20.09
C GLU A 150 -16.48 -18.60 19.07
N ILE A 151 -16.19 -18.96 17.81
CA ILE A 151 -17.19 -18.98 16.74
C ILE A 151 -17.89 -20.34 16.79
N MET A 152 -19.05 -20.41 17.44
CA MET A 152 -19.92 -21.56 17.34
C MET A 152 -20.79 -21.38 16.10
N ILE A 153 -20.64 -22.26 15.10
CA ILE A 153 -21.49 -22.24 13.91
C ILE A 153 -22.83 -22.85 14.34
N THR A 154 -23.89 -22.05 14.30
CA THR A 154 -25.25 -22.54 14.55
C THR A 154 -25.66 -23.54 13.47
N PRO A 155 -26.61 -24.45 13.74
CA PRO A 155 -27.15 -25.36 12.73
C PRO A 155 -27.62 -24.66 11.44
N GLU A 156 -27.97 -23.38 11.53
CA GLU A 156 -28.38 -22.51 10.42
C GLU A 156 -27.20 -21.92 9.62
N GLY A 157 -25.96 -22.30 9.93
CA GLY A 157 -24.75 -21.83 9.24
C GLY A 157 -24.36 -20.39 9.58
N THR A 158 -24.93 -19.81 10.65
CA THR A 158 -24.59 -18.46 11.11
C THR A 158 -23.64 -18.54 12.31
N THR A 159 -22.81 -17.52 12.50
CA THR A 159 -21.90 -17.45 13.64
C THR A 159 -22.68 -17.00 14.88
N ASP A 160 -22.76 -17.83 15.91
CA ASP A 160 -23.30 -17.46 17.21
C ASP A 160 -22.34 -16.46 17.89
N THR A 161 -22.75 -15.19 17.96
CA THR A 161 -22.00 -14.11 18.60
C THR A 161 -22.53 -13.76 19.98
N SER A 162 -23.43 -14.57 20.55
CA SER A 162 -24.10 -14.27 21.83
C SER A 162 -23.14 -14.16 23.03
N LYS A 163 -21.94 -14.74 22.94
CA LYS A 163 -20.88 -14.65 23.95
C LYS A 163 -19.81 -13.60 23.66
N ASP A 164 -19.92 -12.85 22.57
CA ASP A 164 -18.88 -11.90 22.18
C ASP A 164 -18.84 -10.69 23.13
N GLU A 165 -17.66 -10.41 23.68
CA GLU A 165 -17.43 -9.34 24.63
C GLU A 165 -17.46 -7.98 23.90
N VAL A 166 -18.16 -6.99 24.45
CA VAL A 166 -18.18 -5.63 23.88
C VAL A 166 -17.07 -4.79 24.52
N VAL A 167 -16.27 -4.15 23.69
CA VAL A 167 -15.16 -3.28 24.11
C VAL A 167 -15.48 -1.82 23.79
N LYS A 168 -15.13 -0.92 24.71
CA LYS A 168 -15.18 0.53 24.51
C LYS A 168 -13.85 1.02 23.97
N ILE A 169 -13.84 1.56 22.75
CA ILE A 169 -12.65 2.12 22.12
C ILE A 169 -12.96 3.50 21.53
N SER A 170 -12.08 4.47 21.75
CA SER A 170 -12.20 5.76 21.08
C SER A 170 -11.85 5.66 19.60
N PHE A 171 -12.39 6.54 18.75
CA PHE A 171 -11.99 6.57 17.33
C PHE A 171 -10.49 6.84 17.15
N ALA A 172 -9.87 7.63 18.05
CA ALA A 172 -8.42 7.80 18.07
C ALA A 172 -7.69 6.49 18.39
N GLY A 173 -8.20 5.71 19.36
CA GLY A 173 -7.68 4.39 19.70
C GLY A 173 -7.81 3.41 18.53
N LEU A 174 -8.98 3.36 17.90
CA LEU A 174 -9.23 2.50 16.73
C LEU A 174 -8.36 2.89 15.53
N LYS A 175 -8.19 4.19 15.26
CA LYS A 175 -7.26 4.70 14.24
C LYS A 175 -5.83 4.25 14.52
N ARG A 176 -5.37 4.37 15.77
CA ARG A 176 -4.02 3.93 16.17
C ARG A 176 -3.85 2.42 16.00
N LEU A 177 -4.86 1.65 16.38
CA LEU A 177 -4.90 0.21 16.22
C LEU A 177 -4.80 -0.20 14.74
N VAL A 178 -5.57 0.43 13.86
CA VAL A 178 -5.50 0.15 12.41
C VAL A 178 -4.13 0.52 11.82
N LEU A 179 -3.56 1.66 12.22
CA LEU A 179 -2.22 2.07 11.73
C LEU A 179 -1.11 1.13 12.21
N GLU A 180 -1.21 0.66 13.44
CA GLU A 180 -0.29 -0.34 13.99
C GLU A 180 -0.41 -1.65 13.19
N ALA A 181 -1.64 -2.17 12.99
CA ALA A 181 -1.89 -3.36 12.19
C ALA A 181 -1.32 -3.25 10.76
N VAL A 182 -1.55 -2.11 10.08
CA VAL A 182 -0.99 -1.87 8.74
C VAL A 182 0.55 -1.90 8.77
N THR A 183 1.16 -1.31 9.80
CA THR A 183 2.61 -1.30 9.96
C THR A 183 3.15 -2.71 10.20
N PHE A 184 2.48 -3.49 11.06
CA PHE A 184 2.81 -4.88 11.32
C PHE A 184 2.74 -5.71 10.03
N GLY A 185 1.68 -5.56 9.23
CA GLY A 185 1.56 -6.23 7.94
C GLY A 185 2.69 -5.89 6.96
N SER A 186 3.04 -4.60 6.85
CA SER A 186 4.19 -4.18 6.02
C SER A 186 5.51 -4.76 6.53
N PHE A 187 5.69 -4.86 7.84
CA PHE A 187 6.85 -5.49 8.45
C PHE A 187 6.94 -6.99 8.12
N LEU A 188 5.82 -7.72 8.15
CA LEU A 188 5.81 -9.14 7.80
C LEU A 188 6.35 -9.39 6.38
N TRP A 189 5.94 -8.57 5.42
CA TRP A 189 6.45 -8.67 4.05
C TRP A 189 7.97 -8.45 3.96
N ASP A 190 8.48 -7.42 4.64
CA ASP A 190 9.93 -7.13 4.65
C ASP A 190 10.71 -8.25 5.36
N ALA A 191 10.18 -8.79 6.46
CA ALA A 191 10.79 -9.89 7.20
C ALA A 191 10.82 -11.18 6.38
N GLU A 192 9.72 -11.55 5.72
CA GLU A 192 9.68 -12.69 4.80
C GLU A 192 10.68 -12.52 3.66
N GLY A 193 10.72 -11.35 3.02
CA GLY A 193 11.68 -11.07 1.94
C GLY A 193 13.13 -11.16 2.40
N TYR A 194 13.44 -10.67 3.60
CA TYR A 194 14.77 -10.80 4.19
C TYR A 194 15.14 -12.26 4.46
N VAL A 195 14.23 -13.02 5.08
CA VAL A 195 14.47 -14.44 5.39
C VAL A 195 14.61 -15.24 4.11
N ASP A 196 13.75 -15.05 3.11
CA ASP A 196 13.80 -15.76 1.82
C ASP A 196 15.13 -15.53 1.08
N SER A 197 15.72 -14.34 1.21
CA SER A 197 17.02 -14.03 0.63
C SER A 197 18.20 -14.79 1.26
N ARG A 198 18.02 -15.34 2.47
CA ARG A 198 19.05 -16.04 3.26
C ARG A 198 18.76 -17.52 3.43
N TYR A 199 17.48 -17.89 3.51
CA TYR A 199 16.96 -19.20 3.80
C TYR A 199 15.74 -19.40 2.90
N ARG A 200 15.74 -20.44 2.06
CA ARG A 200 14.61 -20.71 1.16
C ARG A 200 13.36 -20.97 1.98
N LEU A 201 12.40 -20.06 1.99
CA LEU A 201 11.16 -20.22 2.75
C LEU A 201 10.29 -21.31 2.10
N VAL A 202 9.61 -22.10 2.93
CA VAL A 202 8.58 -23.03 2.45
C VAL A 202 7.34 -22.19 2.16
N MET A 203 7.01 -22.05 0.88
CA MET A 203 5.82 -21.31 0.44
C MET A 203 4.54 -22.12 0.72
N ASN A 204 3.46 -21.39 1.00
CA ASN A 204 2.10 -21.95 1.09
C ASN A 204 1.54 -22.41 -0.25
#